data_AF-A0A4U9D0N9-F1
#
_entry.id   AF-A0A4U9D0N9-F1
#
_cell.length_a   1.000
_cell.length_b   1.000
_cell.length_c   1.000
_cell.angle_alpha   90.00
_cell.angle_beta   90.00
_cell.angle_gamma   90.00
#
_symmetry.space_group_name_H-M   'P 1'
#
loop_
_entity.id
_entity.type
_entity.pdbx_description
1 polymer ?
#
loop_
_entity_poly.entity_id
_entity_poly.type
_entity_poly.pdbx_seq_one_letter_code
_entity_poly.pdbx_strand_id
1 'polypeptide(L)'
;MRWSPGTYVRPHRHPHTFELLLPLSGRFLVLNFDDQGYVTRRVILGEECAALEMDAGTWHAVLSLDPGGIIFEVKHGGYRPVAAEDYVSWAPAEGDAGTAELMAWYRKAQVGDGAFTL
;
A
#
# COMPACT_ATOMS: atom_id res chain seq x y z
N MET A 1 8.59 9.51 -4.90
CA MET A 1 9.70 8.98 -4.08
C MET A 1 10.40 7.84 -4.84
N ARG A 2 11.72 7.63 -4.66
CA ARG A 2 12.44 6.46 -5.22
C ARG A 2 12.50 5.34 -4.17
N TRP A 3 12.12 4.14 -4.54
CA TRP A 3 12.01 2.97 -3.68
C TRP A 3 13.10 1.95 -4.00
N SER A 4 13.68 1.36 -2.97
CA SER A 4 14.59 0.22 -3.10
C SER A 4 13.78 -1.08 -3.30
N PRO A 5 14.35 -2.13 -3.90
CA PRO A 5 13.70 -3.45 -3.93
C PRO A 5 13.25 -3.86 -2.52
N GLY A 6 12.00 -4.30 -2.37
CA GLY A 6 11.46 -4.69 -1.06
C GLY A 6 11.08 -3.52 -0.14
N THR A 7 10.94 -2.31 -0.67
CA THR A 7 10.25 -1.22 0.04
C THR A 7 8.75 -1.52 0.00
N TYR A 8 8.12 -1.55 1.16
CA TYR A 8 6.67 -1.63 1.31
C TYR A 8 6.21 -0.52 2.24
N VAL A 9 4.95 -0.09 2.09
CA VAL A 9 4.30 0.81 3.03
C VAL A 9 3.26 0.00 3.80
N ARG A 10 3.33 0.09 5.13
CA ARG A 10 2.36 -0.54 6.05
C ARG A 10 0.93 -0.13 5.66
N PRO A 11 -0.07 -1.03 5.74
CA PRO A 11 -1.43 -0.67 5.42
C PRO A 11 -1.90 0.49 6.30
N HIS A 12 -2.40 1.53 5.64
CA HIS A 12 -2.80 2.78 6.27
C HIS A 12 -3.96 3.40 5.50
N ARG A 13 -4.52 4.47 6.05
CA ARG A 13 -5.54 5.27 5.37
C ARG A 13 -5.30 6.76 5.56
N HIS A 14 -5.93 7.55 4.68
CA HIS A 14 -5.99 9.00 4.78
C HIS A 14 -7.45 9.47 4.97
N PRO A 15 -7.94 9.68 6.20
CA PRO A 15 -9.35 10.00 6.43
C PRO A 15 -9.82 11.33 5.84
N HIS A 16 -8.89 12.22 5.50
CA HIS A 16 -9.19 13.62 5.13
C HIS A 16 -8.97 13.94 3.65
N THR A 17 -8.49 12.99 2.86
CA THR A 17 -8.14 13.23 1.46
C THR A 17 -8.15 11.91 0.70
N PHE A 18 -8.50 12.00 -0.59
CA PHE A 18 -8.14 10.95 -1.53
C PHE A 18 -6.62 10.80 -1.62
N GLU A 19 -6.19 9.69 -2.19
CA GLU A 19 -4.81 9.48 -2.62
C GLU A 19 -4.77 8.97 -4.05
N LEU A 20 -3.99 9.64 -4.89
CA LEU A 20 -3.70 9.21 -6.25
C LEU A 20 -2.26 8.71 -6.33
N LEU A 21 -2.10 7.49 -6.81
CA LEU A 21 -0.82 6.84 -7.05
C LEU A 21 -0.54 6.74 -8.56
N LEU A 22 0.64 7.21 -8.97
CA LEU A 22 1.12 7.19 -10.35
C LEU A 22 2.56 6.62 -10.40
N PRO A 23 2.80 5.45 -10.99
CA PRO A 23 4.15 4.96 -11.22
C PRO A 23 4.84 5.80 -12.30
N LEU A 24 6.01 6.35 -11.99
CA LEU A 24 6.89 6.99 -12.97
C LEU A 24 7.91 5.99 -13.54
N SER A 25 8.27 4.96 -12.78
CA SER A 25 9.16 3.88 -13.21
C SER A 25 8.97 2.64 -12.33
N GLY A 26 9.01 1.45 -12.95
CA GLY A 26 8.80 0.18 -12.26
C GLY A 26 7.33 -0.08 -11.91
N ARG A 27 7.09 -1.25 -11.32
CA ARG A 27 5.77 -1.74 -10.95
C ARG A 27 5.56 -1.77 -9.44
N PHE A 28 4.33 -1.50 -9.04
CA PHE A 28 3.91 -1.49 -7.63
C PHE A 28 2.64 -2.29 -7.46
N LEU A 29 2.66 -3.24 -6.53
CA LEU A 29 1.44 -3.88 -6.08
C LEU A 29 0.74 -2.94 -5.10
N VAL A 30 -0.53 -2.67 -5.34
CA VAL A 30 -1.41 -1.98 -4.39
C VAL A 30 -2.52 -2.94 -3.96
N LEU A 31 -2.67 -3.06 -2.65
CA LEU A 31 -3.78 -3.78 -2.03
C LEU A 31 -4.66 -2.79 -1.28
N ASN A 32 -5.97 -2.91 -1.42
CA ASN A 32 -6.93 -2.21 -0.58
C ASN A 32 -7.59 -3.21 0.37
N PHE A 33 -8.00 -2.74 1.54
CA PHE A 33 -8.61 -3.56 2.58
C PHE A 33 -9.93 -2.96 3.06
N ASP A 34 -10.77 -3.80 3.65
CA ASP A 34 -11.87 -3.34 4.51
C ASP A 34 -11.40 -3.13 5.96
N ASP A 35 -12.30 -2.68 6.83
CA ASP A 35 -11.99 -2.43 8.25
C ASP A 35 -11.65 -3.70 9.05
N GLN A 36 -11.94 -4.89 8.52
CA GLN A 36 -11.58 -6.18 9.12
C GLN A 36 -10.25 -6.72 8.57
N GLY A 37 -9.65 -6.03 7.60
CA GLY A 37 -8.39 -6.40 6.97
C GLY A 37 -8.53 -7.40 5.82
N TYR A 38 -9.73 -7.65 5.30
CA TYR A 38 -9.89 -8.44 4.08
C TYR A 38 -9.49 -7.64 2.86
N VAL A 39 -8.78 -8.27 1.92
CA VAL A 39 -8.39 -7.65 0.66
C VAL A 39 -9.64 -7.39 -0.19
N THR A 40 -9.93 -6.13 -0.45
CA THR A 40 -11.06 -5.69 -1.30
C THR A 40 -10.62 -5.37 -2.73
N ARG A 41 -9.33 -5.06 -2.92
CA ARG A 41 -8.76 -4.77 -4.24
C ARG A 41 -7.31 -5.21 -4.31
N ARG A 42 -6.92 -5.69 -5.49
CA ARG A 42 -5.55 -5.97 -5.88
C ARG A 42 -5.29 -5.35 -7.25
N VAL A 43 -4.21 -4.59 -7.40
CA VAL A 43 -3.77 -4.12 -8.71
C VAL A 43 -2.24 -4.00 -8.78
N ILE A 44 -1.68 -4.22 -9.96
CA ILE A 44 -0.29 -3.89 -10.27
C ILE A 44 -0.26 -2.57 -11.05
N LEU A 45 0.08 -1.48 -10.35
CA LEU A 45 0.35 -0.18 -10.96
C LEU A 45 1.59 -0.27 -11.87
N GLY A 46 1.48 0.30 -13.07
CA GLY A 46 2.53 0.29 -14.09
C GLY A 46 2.46 -0.94 -15.00
N GLU A 47 1.48 -1.82 -14.79
CA GLU A 47 1.21 -2.99 -15.63
C GLU A 47 -0.29 -3.09 -15.95
N GLU A 48 -1.13 -3.26 -14.94
CA GLU A 48 -2.59 -3.41 -15.08
C GLU A 48 -3.32 -2.05 -15.07
N CYS A 49 -2.70 -1.05 -14.45
CA CYS A 49 -3.31 0.24 -14.19
C CYS A 49 -2.26 1.35 -14.28
N ALA A 50 -2.57 2.40 -15.07
CA ALA A 50 -1.67 3.53 -15.26
C ALA A 50 -1.68 4.48 -14.06
N ALA A 51 -2.83 4.67 -13.41
CA ALA A 51 -2.98 5.52 -12.24
C ALA A 51 -4.14 5.02 -11.38
N LEU A 52 -3.98 5.05 -10.06
CA LEU A 52 -4.99 4.60 -9.12
C LEU A 52 -5.34 5.72 -8.14
N GLU A 53 -6.59 6.18 -8.20
CA GLU A 53 -7.17 7.03 -7.16
C GLU A 53 -7.92 6.15 -6.15
N MET A 54 -7.77 6.48 -4.87
CA MET A 54 -8.46 5.85 -3.75
C MET A 54 -9.19 6.94 -2.95
N ASP A 55 -10.45 6.68 -2.63
CA ASP A 55 -11.26 7.59 -1.82
C ASP A 55 -10.65 7.78 -0.43
N ALA A 56 -10.96 8.92 0.20
CA ALA A 56 -10.57 9.20 1.57
C ALA A 56 -11.01 8.07 2.52
N GLY A 57 -10.12 7.69 3.43
CA GLY A 57 -10.36 6.63 4.40
C GLY A 57 -10.14 5.20 3.88
N THR A 58 -9.81 5.02 2.59
CA THR A 58 -9.49 3.69 2.04
C THR A 58 -8.22 3.13 2.69
N TRP A 59 -8.33 1.97 3.34
CA TRP A 59 -7.18 1.19 3.80
C TRP A 59 -6.42 0.65 2.61
N HIS A 60 -5.13 0.95 2.52
CA HIS A 60 -4.32 0.47 1.42
C HIS A 60 -2.85 0.28 1.81
N ALA A 61 -2.18 -0.60 1.09
CA ALA A 61 -0.75 -0.86 1.20
C ALA A 61 -0.12 -0.87 -0.19
N VAL A 62 1.16 -0.52 -0.25
CA VAL A 62 1.92 -0.47 -1.50
C VAL A 62 3.21 -1.25 -1.34
N LEU A 63 3.56 -2.05 -2.35
CA LEU A 63 4.80 -2.82 -2.39
C LEU A 63 5.49 -2.59 -3.75
N SER A 64 6.75 -2.16 -3.74
CA SER A 64 7.55 -2.12 -4.97
C SER A 64 7.92 -3.55 -5.40
N LEU A 65 7.57 -3.89 -6.64
CA LEU A 65 7.90 -5.18 -7.24
C LEU A 65 9.26 -5.15 -7.95
N ASP A 66 9.64 -3.99 -8.47
CA ASP A 66 10.88 -3.81 -9.23
C ASP A 66 11.94 -3.03 -8.43
N PRO A 67 13.24 -3.28 -8.68
CA PRO A 67 14.33 -2.48 -8.12
C PRO A 67 14.27 -1.02 -8.58
N GLY A 68 14.41 -0.08 -7.65
CA GLY A 68 14.58 1.33 -7.99
C GLY A 68 13.31 2.04 -8.47
N GLY A 69 12.13 1.47 -8.20
CA GLY A 69 10.85 2.02 -8.61
C GLY A 69 10.64 3.47 -8.16
N ILE A 70 9.92 4.25 -8.96
CA ILE A 70 9.59 5.64 -8.64
C ILE A 70 8.07 5.78 -8.71
N ILE A 71 7.46 6.19 -7.60
CA ILE A 71 6.04 6.48 -7.49
C ILE A 71 5.83 7.97 -7.21
N PHE A 72 4.81 8.55 -7.83
CA PHE A 72 4.31 9.89 -7.59
C PHE A 72 2.95 9.79 -6.89
N GLU A 73 2.78 10.56 -5.83
CA GLU A 73 1.59 10.52 -4.97
C GLU A 73 0.97 11.91 -4.90
N VAL A 74 -0.35 11.99 -5.01
CA VAL A 74 -1.10 13.25 -4.82
C VAL A 74 -2.16 13.06 -3.75
N LYS A 75 -2.17 14.01 -2.81
CA LYS A 75 -3.16 14.15 -1.74
C LYS A 75 -3.64 15.60 -1.73
N HIS A 76 -4.92 15.82 -1.50
CA HIS A 76 -5.51 17.15 -1.40
C HIS A 76 -5.13 17.82 -0.07
N GLY A 77 -4.71 19.09 -0.16
CA GLY A 77 -4.33 19.92 0.99
C GLY A 77 -2.84 19.86 1.33
N GLY A 78 -2.48 20.47 2.45
CA GLY A 78 -1.11 20.44 2.95
C GLY A 78 -0.70 19.04 3.42
N TYR A 79 0.61 18.77 3.43
CA TYR A 79 1.14 17.52 3.96
C TYR A 79 0.71 17.33 5.42
N ARG A 80 0.11 16.18 5.71
CA ARG A 80 -0.26 15.73 7.05
C ARG A 80 0.29 14.31 7.25
N PRO A 81 1.14 14.07 8.26
CA PRO A 81 1.56 12.72 8.62
C PRO A 81 0.34 11.82 8.92
N VAL A 82 0.47 10.54 8.64
CA VAL A 82 -0.52 9.53 9.03
C VAL A 82 -0.49 9.38 10.54
N ALA A 83 -1.65 9.43 11.19
CA ALA A 83 -1.77 9.25 12.64
C ALA A 83 -1.59 7.77 13.01
N ALA A 84 -1.23 7.49 14.27
CA ALA A 84 -0.96 6.12 14.71
C ALA A 84 -2.19 5.20 14.56
N GLU A 85 -3.38 5.74 14.80
CA GLU A 85 -4.67 5.05 14.63
C GLU A 85 -5.05 4.77 13.17
N ASP A 86 -4.39 5.43 12.21
CA ASP A 86 -4.62 5.26 10.78
C ASP A 86 -3.62 4.29 10.13
N TYR A 87 -2.91 3.51 10.95
CA TYR A 87 -2.18 2.30 10.56
C TYR A 87 -2.86 1.06 11.14
N VAL A 88 -2.92 -0.03 10.36
CA VAL A 88 -3.49 -1.28 10.86
C VAL A 88 -2.58 -1.96 11.89
N SER A 89 -3.14 -2.50 12.97
CA SER A 89 -2.36 -3.11 14.05
C SER A 89 -1.74 -4.48 13.73
N TRP A 90 -2.25 -5.18 12.72
CA TRP A 90 -1.84 -6.55 12.38
C TRP A 90 -0.60 -6.62 11.46
N ALA A 91 -0.24 -5.53 10.81
CA ALA A 91 0.96 -5.46 9.98
C ALA A 91 2.15 -4.88 10.77
N PRO A 92 3.36 -5.46 10.67
CA PRO A 92 4.57 -4.84 11.20
C PRO A 92 4.81 -3.43 10.65
N ALA A 93 5.63 -2.63 11.33
CA ALA A 93 6.16 -1.40 10.76
C ALA A 93 7.33 -1.72 9.80
N GLU A 94 7.70 -0.74 8.98
CA GLU A 94 8.82 -0.89 8.05
C GLU A 94 10.12 -1.21 8.80
N GLY A 95 10.74 -2.33 8.45
CA GLY A 95 12.00 -2.80 9.06
C GLY A 95 11.82 -3.69 10.29
N ASP A 96 10.61 -3.84 10.83
CA ASP A 96 10.34 -4.73 11.95
C ASP A 96 10.31 -6.22 11.53
N ALA A 97 10.45 -7.11 12.52
CA ALA A 97 10.27 -8.55 12.34
C ALA A 97 8.90 -8.88 11.73
N GLY A 98 8.85 -9.82 10.79
CA GLY A 98 7.63 -10.16 10.04
C GLY A 98 7.44 -9.38 8.73
N THR A 99 8.24 -8.33 8.48
CA THR A 99 8.19 -7.55 7.25
C THR A 99 8.39 -8.41 6.00
N ALA A 100 9.31 -9.38 6.03
CA ALA A 100 9.61 -10.23 4.88
C ALA A 100 8.44 -11.19 4.57
N GLU A 101 7.83 -11.74 5.61
CA GLU A 101 6.68 -12.64 5.56
C GLU A 101 5.44 -11.91 5.05
N LEU A 102 5.16 -10.70 5.57
CA LEU A 102 4.08 -9.83 5.09
C LEU A 102 4.26 -9.50 3.60
N MET A 103 5.47 -9.11 3.21
CA MET A 103 5.79 -8.83 1.82
C MET A 103 5.60 -10.06 0.92
N ALA A 104 5.97 -11.26 1.38
CA ALA A 104 5.73 -12.50 0.66
C ALA A 104 4.22 -12.81 0.54
N TRP A 105 3.45 -12.52 1.59
CA TRP A 105 2.00 -12.63 1.60
C TRP A 105 1.37 -11.66 0.59
N TYR A 106 1.73 -10.37 0.59
CA TYR A 106 1.23 -9.39 -0.39
C TYR A 106 1.37 -9.87 -1.83
N ARG A 107 2.52 -10.46 -2.19
CA ARG A 107 2.75 -10.94 -3.56
C ARG A 107 1.73 -11.99 -4.00
N LYS A 108 1.14 -12.74 -3.07
CA LYS A 108 0.22 -13.86 -3.32
C LYS A 108 -1.25 -13.53 -3.00
N ALA A 109 -1.50 -12.61 -2.07
CA ALA A 109 -2.84 -12.26 -1.59
C ALA A 109 -3.79 -11.90 -2.72
N GLN A 110 -5.02 -12.41 -2.66
CA GLN A 110 -6.11 -12.19 -3.59
C GLN A 110 -7.28 -11.49 -2.92
N VAL A 111 -8.17 -10.91 -3.72
CA VAL A 111 -9.42 -10.34 -3.21
C VAL A 111 -10.21 -11.42 -2.45
N GLY A 112 -10.63 -11.09 -1.23
CA GLY A 112 -11.31 -11.99 -0.30
C GLY A 112 -10.40 -12.67 0.73
N ASP A 113 -9.08 -12.60 0.57
CA ASP A 113 -8.15 -13.08 1.61
C ASP A 113 -8.20 -12.17 2.84
N GLY A 114 -8.16 -12.77 4.04
CA GLY A 114 -8.14 -12.03 5.32
C GLY A 114 -6.77 -11.41 5.64
N ALA A 115 -6.71 -10.69 6.76
CA ALA A 115 -5.50 -10.02 7.22
C ALA A 115 -4.31 -11.00 7.39
N PHE A 116 -3.10 -10.49 7.12
CA PHE A 116 -1.87 -11.22 7.35
C PHE A 116 -1.76 -11.66 8.82
N THR A 117 -1.35 -12.91 9.03
CA THR A 117 -1.01 -13.46 10.34
C THR A 117 0.40 -14.06 10.24
N LEU A 118 1.25 -13.75 11.22
CA LEU A 118 2.61 -14.29 11.34
C LEU A 118 2.60 -15.78 11.70
#